data_AF-A0A7S1ASL1-F1
#
_entry.id   AF-A0A7S1ASL1-F1
#
_cell.length_a   1.000
_cell.length_b   1.000
_cell.length_c   1.000
_cell.angle_alpha   90.00
_cell.angle_beta   90.00
_cell.angle_gamma   90.00
#
_symmetry.space_group_name_H-M   'P 1'
#
loop_
_entity.id
_entity.type
_entity.pdbx_description
1 polymer ?
#
loop_
_entity_poly.entity_id
_entity_poly.type
_entity_poly.pdbx_seq_one_letter_code
_entity_poly.pdbx_strand_id
1 'polypeptide(L)'
;FGSSEALVQDVRGCLMAAIARSPHPQENRVFATAHVLQTKAAEKREFVQKFIRSLERAERQNAATDRAWLRDVVNPQDLCFQTLVKLLLAKKYEGFVSLHCVCLRAMQMMLRIAVNMVATGDRSHDVPHAGLQCFTALAGATLAEECYPRICRMAEYQVETLLACNSILVLAELGPQALRLHHSEKLLDLFVSVPERADELVEVALRMHSWGGEQRTALLQGLVSHDGGHLVGEVLLQVVNRGDEGRKSRALKILTGCLDLPGGSCLLYTNDALVLIEILLRELPCVAEDAASFEVHAKCLLAITRSSCAARVHRHDEVVQMLGDVREDQRNPLDVRQTCAHLVEFL
;
A
#
# COMPACT_ATOMS: atom_id res chain seq x y z
N PHE A 1 -23.26 -9.74 26.27
CA PHE A 1 -21.82 -9.98 26.51
C PHE A 1 -21.56 -11.47 26.46
N GLY A 2 -21.51 -12.03 25.25
CA GLY A 2 -21.10 -13.41 24.98
C GLY A 2 -19.65 -13.38 24.48
N SER A 3 -18.83 -14.29 25.00
CA SER A 3 -17.37 -14.28 24.96
C SER A 3 -16.78 -14.31 23.54
N SER A 4 -15.81 -13.42 23.32
CA SER A 4 -14.95 -13.38 22.12
C SER A 4 -14.15 -14.69 21.92
N GLU A 5 -14.00 -15.51 22.96
CA GLU A 5 -13.33 -16.81 22.88
C GLU A 5 -14.13 -17.86 22.08
N ALA A 6 -15.46 -17.81 22.14
CA ALA A 6 -16.30 -18.76 21.40
C ALA A 6 -16.19 -18.53 19.87
N LEU A 7 -16.09 -17.28 19.43
CA LEU A 7 -15.89 -16.95 18.01
C LEU A 7 -14.47 -17.33 17.53
N VAL A 8 -13.47 -17.26 18.42
CA VAL A 8 -12.06 -17.53 18.11
C VAL A 8 -11.79 -19.05 18.01
N GLN A 9 -12.42 -19.87 18.85
CA GLN A 9 -12.34 -21.33 18.73
C GLN A 9 -13.14 -21.86 17.52
N ASP A 10 -14.27 -21.24 17.19
CA ASP A 10 -15.15 -21.72 16.11
C ASP A 10 -14.53 -21.48 14.71
N VAL A 11 -13.84 -20.34 14.51
CA VAL A 11 -13.10 -20.07 13.26
C VAL A 11 -11.87 -20.98 13.11
N ARG A 12 -11.15 -21.26 14.21
CA ARG A 12 -9.94 -22.10 14.21
C ARG A 12 -10.27 -23.59 14.03
N GLY A 13 -11.34 -24.07 14.64
CA GLY A 13 -11.84 -25.45 14.50
C GLY A 13 -12.46 -25.75 13.13
N CYS A 14 -13.17 -24.80 12.53
CA CYS A 14 -13.83 -24.98 11.24
C CYS A 14 -12.85 -25.09 10.05
N LEU A 15 -11.66 -24.47 10.14
CA LEU A 15 -10.64 -24.50 9.07
C LEU A 15 -10.14 -25.93 8.80
N MET A 16 -10.06 -26.77 9.84
CA MET A 16 -9.51 -28.13 9.74
C MET A 16 -10.57 -29.19 9.40
N ALA A 17 -11.83 -28.99 9.81
CA ALA A 17 -12.89 -29.98 9.62
C ALA A 17 -13.48 -30.00 8.19
N ALA A 18 -13.52 -28.85 7.51
CA ALA A 18 -14.21 -28.73 6.21
C ALA A 18 -13.44 -29.27 4.99
N ILE A 19 -12.25 -29.86 5.17
CA ILE A 19 -11.34 -30.22 4.05
C ILE A 19 -11.27 -31.73 3.76
N ALA A 20 -11.75 -32.59 4.64
CA ALA A 20 -11.60 -34.04 4.49
C ALA A 20 -12.95 -34.76 4.38
N ARG A 21 -13.40 -35.11 3.15
CA ARG A 21 -14.21 -36.30 2.78
C ARG A 21 -14.84 -36.20 1.37
N SER A 22 -14.68 -37.24 0.54
CA SER A 22 -15.59 -37.65 -0.56
C SER A 22 -15.19 -39.01 -1.17
N PRO A 23 -16.17 -39.89 -1.53
CA PRO A 23 -16.05 -40.94 -2.54
C PRO A 23 -17.06 -40.73 -3.73
N HIS A 24 -17.22 -41.72 -4.64
CA HIS A 24 -17.26 -41.59 -6.11
C HIS A 24 -18.24 -42.67 -6.78
N PRO A 25 -19.15 -42.45 -7.82
CA PRO A 25 -19.28 -43.12 -9.21
C PRO A 25 -19.72 -42.18 -10.39
N GLN A 26 -19.30 -42.47 -11.64
CA GLN A 26 -18.71 -41.63 -12.75
C GLN A 26 -19.69 -41.14 -13.87
N GLU A 27 -19.28 -40.14 -14.67
CA GLU A 27 -19.97 -39.53 -15.86
C GLU A 27 -21.09 -38.49 -15.65
N ASN A 28 -22.06 -38.68 -14.76
CA ASN A 28 -22.75 -37.53 -14.13
C ASN A 28 -21.80 -36.76 -13.18
N ARG A 29 -20.62 -37.33 -12.93
CA ARG A 29 -19.57 -36.76 -12.09
C ARG A 29 -18.95 -35.50 -12.65
N VAL A 30 -18.76 -35.29 -13.96
CA VAL A 30 -17.96 -34.11 -14.35
C VAL A 30 -18.69 -32.81 -13.99
N PHE A 31 -20.00 -32.75 -14.27
CA PHE A 31 -20.87 -31.66 -13.82
C PHE A 31 -21.07 -31.65 -12.30
N ALA A 32 -21.31 -32.80 -11.65
CA ALA A 32 -21.46 -32.86 -10.20
C ALA A 32 -20.15 -32.50 -9.45
N THR A 33 -18.98 -32.84 -9.98
CA THR A 33 -17.66 -32.56 -9.40
C THR A 33 -17.29 -31.10 -9.64
N ALA A 34 -17.61 -30.54 -10.81
CA ALA A 34 -17.47 -29.11 -11.07
C ALA A 34 -18.37 -28.28 -10.15
N HIS A 35 -19.64 -28.68 -9.98
CA HIS A 35 -20.57 -28.03 -9.07
C HIS A 35 -20.12 -28.15 -7.60
N VAL A 36 -19.74 -29.35 -7.15
CA VAL A 36 -19.21 -29.57 -5.79
C VAL A 36 -17.94 -28.76 -5.55
N LEU A 37 -17.06 -28.64 -6.55
CA LEU A 37 -15.85 -27.84 -6.46
C LEU A 37 -16.18 -26.34 -6.39
N GLN A 38 -17.17 -25.87 -7.15
CA GLN A 38 -17.66 -24.51 -7.11
C GLN A 38 -18.28 -24.16 -5.76
N THR A 39 -19.11 -25.04 -5.19
CA THR A 39 -19.65 -24.89 -3.83
C THR A 39 -18.53 -24.82 -2.80
N LYS A 40 -17.55 -25.73 -2.86
CA LYS A 40 -16.40 -25.72 -1.94
C LYS A 40 -15.54 -24.46 -2.09
N ALA A 41 -15.33 -23.98 -3.31
CA ALA A 41 -14.60 -22.74 -3.54
C ALA A 41 -15.37 -21.53 -2.97
N ALA A 42 -16.70 -21.50 -3.12
CA ALA A 42 -17.55 -20.45 -2.56
C ALA A 42 -17.55 -20.45 -1.03
N GLU A 43 -17.66 -21.62 -0.39
CA GLU A 43 -17.55 -21.78 1.07
C GLU A 43 -16.20 -21.30 1.59
N LYS A 44 -15.11 -21.69 0.92
CA LYS A 44 -13.76 -21.24 1.27
C LYS A 44 -13.60 -19.74 1.11
N ARG A 45 -14.14 -19.17 0.03
CA ARG A 45 -14.12 -17.73 -0.21
C ARG A 45 -14.86 -16.99 0.91
N GLU A 46 -16.06 -17.44 1.27
CA GLU A 46 -16.84 -16.82 2.35
C GLU A 46 -16.12 -16.91 3.70
N PHE A 47 -15.51 -18.05 3.99
CA PHE A 47 -14.71 -18.24 5.19
C PHE A 47 -13.53 -17.25 5.23
N VAL A 48 -12.75 -17.14 4.16
CA VAL A 48 -11.62 -16.20 4.08
C VAL A 48 -12.09 -14.75 4.20
N GLN A 49 -13.26 -14.40 3.64
CA GLN A 49 -13.85 -13.07 3.82
C GLN A 49 -14.24 -12.78 5.26
N LYS A 50 -14.82 -13.75 5.98
CA LYS A 50 -15.09 -13.61 7.43
C LYS A 50 -13.80 -13.42 8.20
N PHE A 51 -12.74 -14.16 7.85
CA PHE A 51 -11.43 -14.01 8.46
C PHE A 51 -10.81 -12.63 8.22
N ILE A 52 -10.86 -12.10 6.99
CA ILE A 52 -10.43 -10.72 6.67
C ILE A 52 -11.16 -9.71 7.57
N ARG A 53 -12.49 -9.80 7.69
CA ARG A 53 -13.27 -8.88 8.55
C ARG A 53 -12.83 -8.96 10.02
N SER A 54 -12.46 -10.15 10.51
CA SER A 54 -11.92 -10.31 11.85
C SER A 54 -10.55 -9.65 12.03
N LEU A 55 -9.65 -9.77 11.04
CA LEU A 55 -8.36 -9.07 11.02
C LEU A 55 -8.58 -7.55 11.07
N GLU A 56 -9.42 -7.02 10.19
CA GLU A 56 -9.72 -5.58 10.13
C GLU A 56 -10.32 -5.06 11.45
N ARG A 57 -11.22 -5.83 12.06
CA ARG A 57 -11.82 -5.46 13.35
C ARG A 57 -10.76 -5.39 14.44
N ALA A 58 -9.90 -6.40 14.53
CA ALA A 58 -8.85 -6.48 15.53
C ALA A 58 -7.83 -5.34 15.38
N GLU A 59 -7.43 -5.00 14.15
CA GLU A 59 -6.53 -3.86 13.88
C GLU A 59 -7.18 -2.52 14.27
N ARG A 60 -8.48 -2.32 13.98
CA ARG A 60 -9.19 -1.08 14.33
C ARG A 60 -9.41 -0.92 15.83
N GLN A 61 -9.79 -2.00 16.53
CA GLN A 61 -10.08 -1.96 17.96
C GLN A 61 -8.81 -1.85 18.79
N ASN A 62 -7.75 -2.53 18.35
CA ASN A 62 -6.45 -2.52 19.02
C ASN A 62 -6.58 -2.76 20.54
N ALA A 63 -7.47 -3.66 20.97
CA ALA A 63 -7.55 -4.07 22.36
C ALA A 63 -6.40 -5.03 22.71
N ALA A 64 -6.11 -5.22 24.00
CA ALA A 64 -5.05 -6.15 24.43
C ALA A 64 -5.31 -7.58 23.96
N THR A 65 -6.56 -8.02 23.99
CA THR A 65 -7.02 -9.33 23.50
C THR A 65 -6.88 -9.45 21.98
N ASP A 66 -7.21 -8.38 21.24
CA ASP A 66 -7.07 -8.35 19.78
C ASP A 66 -5.60 -8.41 19.37
N ARG A 67 -4.72 -7.68 20.05
CA ARG A 67 -3.26 -7.75 19.83
C ARG A 67 -2.68 -9.13 20.14
N ALA A 68 -3.19 -9.82 21.15
CA ALA A 68 -2.78 -11.18 21.45
C ALA A 68 -3.25 -12.14 20.36
N TRP A 69 -4.50 -12.03 19.92
CA TRP A 69 -5.04 -12.82 18.82
C TRP A 69 -4.29 -12.58 17.50
N LEU A 70 -3.99 -11.32 17.16
CA LEU A 70 -3.21 -11.00 15.97
C LEU A 70 -1.82 -11.64 16.02
N ARG A 71 -1.16 -11.65 17.20
CA ARG A 71 0.13 -12.32 17.41
C ARG A 71 0.03 -13.83 17.20
N ASP A 72 -1.04 -14.45 17.68
CA ASP A 72 -1.26 -15.88 17.48
C ASP A 72 -1.50 -16.22 16.01
N VAL A 73 -2.25 -15.38 15.30
CA VAL A 73 -2.57 -15.56 13.88
C VAL A 73 -1.34 -15.43 12.98
N VAL A 74 -0.39 -14.56 13.33
CA VAL A 74 0.90 -14.41 12.62
C VAL A 74 2.02 -15.22 13.26
N ASN A 75 1.70 -16.20 14.10
CA ASN A 75 2.70 -17.14 14.60
C ASN A 75 3.10 -18.12 13.48
N PRO A 76 4.39 -18.32 13.18
CA PRO A 76 4.85 -19.30 12.20
C PRO A 76 4.36 -20.74 12.44
N GLN A 77 4.01 -21.08 13.68
CA GLN A 77 3.45 -22.39 14.04
C GLN A 77 1.95 -22.50 13.76
N ASP A 78 1.25 -21.39 13.54
CA ASP A 78 -0.15 -21.41 13.15
C ASP A 78 -0.29 -21.71 11.64
N LEU A 79 -1.17 -22.66 11.32
CA LEU A 79 -1.33 -23.17 9.96
C LEU A 79 -2.22 -22.29 9.08
N CYS A 80 -2.74 -21.17 9.60
CA CYS A 80 -3.63 -20.27 8.87
C CYS A 80 -2.96 -19.72 7.59
N PHE A 81 -1.75 -19.16 7.71
CA PHE A 81 -1.03 -18.61 6.54
C PHE A 81 -0.71 -19.69 5.50
N GLN A 82 -0.21 -20.85 5.96
CA GLN A 82 0.08 -21.99 5.09
C GLN A 82 -1.17 -22.48 4.36
N THR A 83 -2.34 -22.42 4.99
CA THR A 83 -3.61 -22.81 4.37
C THR A 83 -3.99 -21.86 3.24
N LEU A 84 -3.82 -20.54 3.42
CA LEU A 84 -4.03 -19.57 2.35
C LEU A 84 -3.11 -19.83 1.16
N VAL A 85 -1.82 -20.08 1.42
CA VAL A 85 -0.84 -20.45 0.38
C VAL A 85 -1.24 -21.73 -0.35
N LYS A 86 -1.63 -22.78 0.38
CA LYS A 86 -2.09 -24.04 -0.20
C LYS A 86 -3.34 -23.84 -1.07
N LEU A 87 -4.23 -22.91 -0.73
CA LEU A 87 -5.38 -22.58 -1.56
C LEU A 87 -4.97 -21.91 -2.88
N LEU A 88 -3.98 -21.02 -2.86
CA LEU A 88 -3.44 -20.40 -4.09
C LEU A 88 -2.69 -21.38 -5.01
N LEU A 89 -2.01 -22.37 -4.42
CA LEU A 89 -1.22 -23.37 -5.15
C LEU A 89 -2.05 -24.55 -5.66
N ALA A 90 -3.21 -24.82 -5.06
CA ALA A 90 -4.03 -25.97 -5.42
C ALA A 90 -4.58 -25.84 -6.85
N LYS A 91 -4.09 -26.67 -7.78
CA LYS A 91 -4.53 -26.71 -9.19
C LYS A 91 -6.05 -26.74 -9.37
N LYS A 92 -6.77 -27.45 -8.51
CA LYS A 92 -8.24 -27.51 -8.56
C LYS A 92 -8.93 -26.16 -8.34
N TYR A 93 -8.25 -25.19 -7.74
CA TYR A 93 -8.78 -23.85 -7.54
C TYR A 93 -8.25 -22.82 -8.54
N GLU A 94 -7.47 -23.23 -9.55
CA GLU A 94 -6.80 -22.33 -10.49
C GLU A 94 -7.75 -21.34 -11.17
N GLY A 95 -8.93 -21.79 -11.60
CA GLY A 95 -9.94 -20.96 -12.26
C GLY A 95 -10.84 -20.14 -11.31
N PHE A 96 -10.66 -20.21 -9.99
CA PHE A 96 -11.51 -19.51 -9.03
C PHE A 96 -10.87 -18.18 -8.60
N VAL A 97 -10.88 -17.21 -9.51
CA VAL A 97 -10.26 -15.88 -9.34
C VAL A 97 -10.71 -15.19 -8.05
N SER A 98 -12.00 -15.26 -7.72
CA SER A 98 -12.54 -14.64 -6.50
C SER A 98 -11.98 -15.25 -5.21
N LEU A 99 -11.70 -16.56 -5.19
CA LEU A 99 -11.05 -17.23 -4.07
C LEU A 99 -9.58 -16.78 -3.96
N HIS A 100 -8.87 -16.71 -5.08
CA HIS A 100 -7.49 -16.22 -5.08
C HIS A 100 -7.38 -14.76 -4.61
N CYS A 101 -8.29 -13.89 -5.04
CA CYS A 101 -8.31 -12.50 -4.60
C CYS A 101 -8.44 -12.38 -3.07
N VAL A 102 -9.39 -13.11 -2.46
CA VAL A 102 -9.56 -13.05 -1.00
C VAL A 102 -8.41 -13.73 -0.26
N CYS A 103 -7.81 -14.80 -0.81
CA CYS A 103 -6.62 -15.41 -0.21
C CYS A 103 -5.42 -14.45 -0.23
N LEU A 104 -5.16 -13.78 -1.37
CA LEU A 104 -4.10 -12.79 -1.49
C LEU A 104 -4.32 -11.60 -0.55
N ARG A 105 -5.56 -11.10 -0.43
CA ARG A 105 -5.89 -10.04 0.52
C ARG A 105 -5.63 -10.46 1.96
N ALA A 106 -6.07 -11.65 2.36
CA ALA A 106 -5.80 -12.17 3.71
C ALA A 106 -4.29 -12.33 3.95
N MET A 107 -3.54 -12.84 2.97
CA MET A 107 -2.09 -12.96 3.06
C MET A 107 -1.40 -11.60 3.20
N GLN A 108 -1.80 -10.61 2.41
CA GLN A 108 -1.29 -9.23 2.50
C GLN A 108 -1.48 -8.68 3.92
N MET A 109 -2.69 -8.80 4.47
CA MET A 109 -2.99 -8.31 5.83
C MET A 109 -2.13 -9.00 6.88
N MET A 110 -2.05 -10.34 6.83
CA MET A 110 -1.22 -11.11 7.77
C MET A 110 0.26 -10.75 7.68
N LEU A 111 0.79 -10.54 6.46
CA LEU A 111 2.18 -10.11 6.26
C LEU A 111 2.42 -8.72 6.84
N ARG A 112 1.51 -7.78 6.59
CA ARG A 112 1.60 -6.43 7.15
C ARG A 112 1.61 -6.46 8.68
N ILE A 113 0.70 -7.22 9.29
CA ILE A 113 0.64 -7.40 10.75
C ILE A 113 1.96 -8.00 11.27
N ALA A 114 2.46 -9.06 10.62
CA ALA A 114 3.71 -9.71 11.02
C ALA A 114 4.91 -8.74 10.95
N VAL A 115 5.05 -8.00 9.85
CA VAL A 115 6.12 -7.02 9.66
C VAL A 115 6.04 -5.91 10.71
N ASN A 116 4.85 -5.38 10.98
CA ASN A 116 4.65 -4.35 12.00
C ASN A 116 5.05 -4.84 13.40
N MET A 117 4.74 -6.10 13.74
CA MET A 117 5.11 -6.69 15.03
C MET A 117 6.62 -6.87 15.17
N VAL A 118 7.32 -7.24 14.09
CA VAL A 118 8.79 -7.33 14.08
C VAL A 118 9.41 -5.93 14.20
N ALA A 119 8.85 -4.95 13.50
CA ALA A 119 9.33 -3.57 13.53
C ALA A 119 9.14 -2.89 14.89
N THR A 120 8.14 -3.27 15.69
CA THR A 120 7.97 -2.74 17.06
C THR A 120 8.95 -3.31 18.10
N GLY A 121 9.76 -4.30 17.75
CA GLY A 121 10.95 -4.65 18.54
C GLY A 121 12.05 -3.60 18.37
N ASP A 122 12.98 -3.46 19.33
CA ASP A 122 14.06 -2.47 19.50
C ASP A 122 14.99 -2.14 18.28
N ARG A 123 14.64 -2.50 17.03
CA ARG A 123 15.46 -2.35 15.81
C ARG A 123 14.62 -1.92 14.59
N SER A 124 13.80 -0.89 14.74
CA SER A 124 12.59 -0.65 13.94
C SER A 124 12.71 -0.05 12.53
N HIS A 125 13.89 0.30 12.01
CA HIS A 125 13.95 1.02 10.71
C HIS A 125 14.90 0.46 9.64
N ASP A 126 15.70 -0.56 9.95
CA ASP A 126 16.78 -1.02 9.05
C ASP A 126 16.82 -2.53 8.85
N VAL A 127 15.67 -3.22 8.75
CA VAL A 127 15.66 -4.60 8.23
C VAL A 127 15.17 -4.60 6.78
N PRO A 128 16.07 -4.36 5.80
CA PRO A 128 15.79 -4.73 4.41
C PRO A 128 15.24 -6.15 4.39
N HIS A 129 14.10 -6.35 3.70
CA HIS A 129 13.52 -7.67 3.45
C HIS A 129 12.75 -8.34 4.62
N ALA A 130 12.31 -7.59 5.63
CA ALA A 130 11.45 -8.11 6.69
C ALA A 130 10.19 -8.84 6.13
N GLY A 131 9.61 -8.33 5.05
CA GLY A 131 8.45 -8.92 4.38
C GLY A 131 8.70 -10.34 3.85
N LEU A 132 9.77 -10.53 3.07
CA LEU A 132 10.13 -11.83 2.51
C LEU A 132 10.51 -12.84 3.61
N GLN A 133 11.18 -12.37 4.67
CA GLN A 133 11.49 -13.18 5.85
C GLN A 133 10.21 -13.63 6.57
N CYS A 134 9.27 -12.72 6.82
CA CYS A 134 7.96 -13.04 7.42
C CYS A 134 7.18 -14.02 6.55
N PHE A 135 7.16 -13.81 5.23
CA PHE A 135 6.53 -14.72 4.29
C PHE A 135 7.09 -16.13 4.35
N THR A 136 8.42 -16.25 4.37
CA THR A 136 9.13 -17.54 4.46
C THR A 136 8.88 -18.22 5.80
N ALA A 137 8.88 -17.46 6.90
CA ALA A 137 8.60 -17.99 8.23
C ALA A 137 7.16 -18.48 8.36
N LEU A 138 6.17 -17.70 7.90
CA LEU A 138 4.75 -18.02 7.99
C LEU A 138 4.31 -19.16 7.06
N ALA A 139 4.81 -19.17 5.82
CA ALA A 139 4.47 -20.21 4.86
C ALA A 139 5.29 -21.50 5.06
N GLY A 140 6.51 -21.38 5.60
CA GLY A 140 7.54 -22.41 5.51
C GLY A 140 8.27 -22.33 4.15
N ALA A 141 9.56 -22.66 4.16
CA ALA A 141 10.46 -22.47 3.02
C ALA A 141 9.93 -23.07 1.69
N THR A 142 9.48 -24.32 1.71
CA THR A 142 8.99 -25.01 0.51
C THR A 142 7.75 -24.34 -0.09
N LEU A 143 6.76 -24.01 0.74
CA LEU A 143 5.54 -23.36 0.25
C LEU A 143 5.81 -21.93 -0.22
N ALA A 144 6.73 -21.22 0.44
CA ALA A 144 7.16 -19.90 0.01
C ALA A 144 7.83 -19.94 -1.37
N GLU A 145 8.74 -20.90 -1.58
CA GLU A 145 9.45 -21.11 -2.85
C GLU A 145 8.49 -21.41 -4.00
N GLU A 146 7.46 -22.22 -3.78
CA GLU A 146 6.44 -22.51 -4.80
C GLU A 146 5.46 -21.34 -5.02
N CYS A 147 5.05 -20.67 -3.95
CA CYS A 147 4.00 -19.65 -4.00
C CYS A 147 4.50 -18.31 -4.56
N TYR A 148 5.73 -17.92 -4.26
CA TYR A 148 6.26 -16.63 -4.70
C TYR A 148 6.23 -16.46 -6.23
N PRO A 149 6.76 -17.40 -7.05
CA PRO A 149 6.66 -17.33 -8.52
C PRO A 149 5.22 -17.34 -9.03
N ARG A 150 4.28 -17.94 -8.28
CA ARG A 150 2.86 -17.92 -8.64
C ARG A 150 2.26 -16.52 -8.44
N ILE A 151 2.60 -15.84 -7.34
CA ILE A 151 2.16 -14.46 -7.08
C ILE A 151 2.73 -13.50 -8.14
N CYS A 152 4.01 -13.63 -8.50
CA CYS A 152 4.60 -12.80 -9.56
C CYS A 152 3.88 -12.99 -10.89
N ARG A 153 3.59 -14.24 -11.28
CA ARG A 153 2.81 -14.51 -12.49
C ARG A 153 1.40 -13.94 -12.44
N MET A 154 0.79 -13.92 -11.25
CA MET A 154 -0.54 -13.33 -11.06
C MET A 154 -0.53 -11.80 -11.22
N ALA A 155 0.55 -11.14 -10.81
CA ALA A 155 0.74 -9.70 -11.00
C ALA A 155 1.02 -9.34 -12.47
N GLU A 156 1.82 -10.14 -13.17
CA GLU A 156 2.34 -9.82 -14.51
C GLU A 156 1.41 -10.25 -15.66
N TYR A 157 0.94 -11.50 -15.67
CA TYR A 157 0.36 -12.13 -16.87
C TYR A 157 -1.14 -12.37 -16.83
N GLN A 158 -1.83 -11.95 -15.75
CA GLN A 158 -3.26 -12.21 -15.63
C GLN A 158 -4.09 -11.15 -16.34
N VAL A 159 -5.13 -11.63 -17.02
CA VAL A 159 -6.15 -10.77 -17.66
C VAL A 159 -7.06 -10.16 -16.60
N GLU A 160 -7.26 -10.85 -15.47
CA GLU A 160 -8.11 -10.36 -14.39
C GLU A 160 -7.42 -9.29 -13.54
N THR A 161 -7.78 -8.03 -13.79
CA THR A 161 -7.24 -6.83 -13.12
C THR A 161 -7.26 -6.92 -11.59
N LEU A 162 -8.35 -7.42 -11.00
CA LEU A 162 -8.45 -7.56 -9.53
C LEU A 162 -7.46 -8.56 -8.96
N LEU A 163 -7.14 -9.63 -9.70
CA LEU A 163 -6.16 -10.61 -9.27
C LEU A 163 -4.76 -9.98 -9.29
N ALA A 164 -4.41 -9.31 -10.38
CA ALA A 164 -3.15 -8.58 -10.51
C ALA A 164 -3.00 -7.50 -9.42
N CYS A 165 -4.07 -6.75 -9.13
CA CYS A 165 -4.11 -5.77 -8.04
C CYS A 165 -3.76 -6.40 -6.69
N ASN A 166 -4.44 -7.49 -6.29
CA ASN A 166 -4.16 -8.12 -5.00
C ASN A 166 -2.76 -8.75 -4.96
N SER A 167 -2.25 -9.25 -6.09
CA SER A 167 -0.87 -9.77 -6.17
C SER A 167 0.18 -8.66 -6.00
N ILE A 168 0.01 -7.51 -6.66
CA ILE A 168 0.88 -6.34 -6.49
C ILE A 168 0.89 -5.88 -5.03
N LEU A 169 -0.28 -5.83 -4.39
CA LEU A 169 -0.38 -5.48 -2.97
C LEU A 169 0.40 -6.45 -2.07
N VAL A 170 0.35 -7.76 -2.35
CA VAL A 170 1.17 -8.75 -1.61
C VAL A 170 2.65 -8.54 -1.88
N LEU A 171 3.07 -8.39 -3.14
CA LEU A 171 4.48 -8.15 -3.51
C LEU A 171 5.04 -6.90 -2.82
N ALA A 172 4.22 -5.86 -2.66
CA ALA A 172 4.60 -4.65 -1.95
C ALA A 172 4.90 -4.91 -0.46
N GLU A 173 4.17 -5.82 0.20
CA GLU A 173 4.46 -6.21 1.59
C GLU A 173 5.73 -7.09 1.69
N LEU A 174 6.11 -7.81 0.63
CA LEU A 174 7.32 -8.64 0.62
C LEU A 174 8.62 -7.81 0.52
N GLY A 175 8.56 -6.64 -0.11
CA GLY A 175 9.66 -5.67 -0.19
C GLY A 175 10.30 -5.52 -1.58
N PRO A 176 11.42 -4.77 -1.67
CA PRO A 176 11.99 -4.31 -2.94
C PRO A 176 12.54 -5.42 -3.85
N GLN A 177 12.87 -6.59 -3.29
CA GLN A 177 13.30 -7.76 -4.08
C GLN A 177 12.12 -8.46 -4.77
N ALA A 178 10.91 -8.33 -4.20
CA ALA A 178 9.71 -8.95 -4.72
C ALA A 178 9.03 -8.08 -5.76
N LEU A 179 8.83 -6.80 -5.45
CA LEU A 179 8.23 -5.84 -6.35
C LEU A 179 9.29 -5.24 -7.28
N ARG A 180 9.59 -5.93 -8.38
CA ARG A 180 10.57 -5.54 -9.43
C ARG A 180 10.18 -4.25 -10.19
N LEU A 181 11.15 -3.62 -10.85
CA LEU A 181 11.01 -2.34 -11.56
C LEU A 181 9.85 -2.29 -12.56
N HIS A 182 9.66 -3.34 -13.37
CA HIS A 182 8.60 -3.39 -14.38
C HIS A 182 7.19 -3.44 -13.78
N HIS A 183 7.04 -3.70 -12.47
CA HIS A 183 5.75 -3.59 -11.81
C HIS A 183 5.30 -2.13 -11.61
N SER A 184 6.18 -1.15 -11.81
CA SER A 184 5.81 0.27 -11.78
C SER A 184 4.77 0.59 -12.85
N GLU A 185 4.99 0.17 -14.10
CA GLU A 185 4.03 0.33 -15.20
C GLU A 185 2.71 -0.40 -14.87
N LYS A 186 2.81 -1.65 -14.39
CA LYS A 186 1.63 -2.41 -14.00
C LYS A 186 0.82 -1.75 -12.88
N LEU A 187 1.48 -1.12 -11.91
CA LEU A 187 0.82 -0.35 -10.86
C LEU A 187 0.00 0.79 -11.48
N LEU A 188 0.54 1.50 -12.46
CA LEU A 188 -0.12 2.62 -13.12
C LEU A 188 -1.31 2.16 -13.99
N ASP A 189 -1.18 1.02 -14.68
CA ASP A 189 -2.31 0.37 -15.36
C ASP A 189 -3.47 0.05 -14.40
N LEU A 190 -3.12 -0.39 -13.19
CA LEU A 190 -4.11 -0.75 -12.17
C LEU A 190 -4.84 0.49 -11.63
N PHE A 191 -4.18 1.64 -11.49
CA PHE A 191 -4.87 2.89 -11.13
C PHE A 191 -5.94 3.28 -12.15
N VAL A 192 -5.69 3.06 -13.44
CA VAL A 192 -6.67 3.29 -14.51
C VAL A 192 -7.78 2.25 -14.48
N SER A 193 -7.42 0.98 -14.26
CA SER A 193 -8.34 -0.14 -14.45
C SER A 193 -9.21 -0.47 -13.23
N VAL A 194 -8.75 -0.14 -12.01
CA VAL A 194 -9.46 -0.37 -10.73
C VAL A 194 -9.33 0.86 -9.81
N PRO A 195 -9.84 2.03 -10.22
CA PRO A 195 -9.72 3.28 -9.46
C PRO A 195 -10.37 3.21 -8.07
N GLU A 196 -11.34 2.32 -7.85
CA GLU A 196 -11.94 2.08 -6.53
C GLU A 196 -10.96 1.49 -5.50
N ARG A 197 -9.79 0.99 -5.95
CA ARG A 197 -8.70 0.47 -5.10
C ARG A 197 -7.53 1.46 -4.97
N ALA A 198 -7.68 2.69 -5.44
CA ALA A 198 -6.58 3.65 -5.52
C ALA A 198 -5.94 3.97 -4.15
N ASP A 199 -6.72 4.03 -3.07
CA ASP A 199 -6.24 4.19 -1.69
C ASP A 199 -5.28 3.07 -1.24
N GLU A 200 -5.45 1.87 -1.77
CA GLU A 200 -4.55 0.74 -1.46
C GLU A 200 -3.36 0.70 -2.41
N LEU A 201 -3.55 1.09 -3.67
CA LEU A 201 -2.48 1.13 -4.67
C LEU A 201 -1.48 2.26 -4.38
N VAL A 202 -1.92 3.39 -3.83
CA VAL A 202 -1.01 4.49 -3.46
C VAL A 202 -0.03 4.05 -2.39
N GLU A 203 -0.44 3.13 -1.50
CA GLU A 203 0.45 2.54 -0.50
C GLU A 203 1.59 1.71 -1.12
N VAL A 204 1.41 1.20 -2.35
CA VAL A 204 2.48 0.56 -3.10
C VAL A 204 3.46 1.61 -3.61
N ALA A 205 2.98 2.71 -4.18
CA ALA A 205 3.82 3.82 -4.63
C ALA A 205 4.63 4.44 -3.47
N LEU A 206 3.99 4.67 -2.32
CA LEU A 206 4.66 5.20 -1.12
C LEU A 206 5.78 4.26 -0.63
N ARG A 207 5.55 2.94 -0.64
CA ARG A 207 6.57 1.93 -0.31
C ARG A 207 7.71 1.90 -1.32
N MET A 208 7.40 1.87 -2.62
CA MET A 208 8.40 1.89 -3.69
C MET A 208 9.31 3.11 -3.56
N HIS A 209 8.73 4.29 -3.33
CA HIS A 209 9.52 5.49 -3.08
C HIS A 209 10.39 5.37 -1.81
N SER A 210 9.88 4.72 -0.76
CA SER A 210 10.60 4.54 0.50
C SER A 210 11.86 3.71 0.37
N TRP A 211 11.89 2.72 -0.52
CA TRP A 211 13.06 1.87 -0.73
C TRP A 211 14.20 2.58 -1.45
N GLY A 212 13.90 3.65 -2.21
CA GLY A 212 14.91 4.41 -2.94
C GLY A 212 15.49 3.68 -4.15
N GLY A 213 16.65 4.14 -4.62
CA GLY A 213 17.37 3.56 -5.76
C GLY A 213 16.56 3.55 -7.06
N GLU A 214 16.79 2.53 -7.89
CA GLU A 214 16.14 2.36 -9.19
C GLU A 214 14.61 2.26 -9.10
N GLN A 215 14.08 1.71 -8.00
CA GLN A 215 12.63 1.58 -7.78
C GLN A 215 11.95 2.94 -7.66
N ARG A 216 12.58 3.87 -6.92
CA ARG A 216 12.10 5.25 -6.83
C ARG A 216 12.17 5.91 -8.20
N THR A 217 13.29 5.78 -8.91
CA THR A 217 13.46 6.39 -10.23
C THR A 217 12.43 5.89 -11.23
N ALA A 218 12.22 4.57 -11.32
CA ALA A 218 11.22 3.96 -12.21
C ALA A 218 9.80 4.42 -11.88
N LEU A 219 9.45 4.49 -10.58
CA LEU A 219 8.16 5.03 -10.15
C LEU A 219 7.96 6.47 -10.61
N LEU A 220 8.91 7.36 -10.32
CA LEU A 220 8.78 8.80 -10.65
C LEU A 220 8.70 9.02 -12.17
N GLN A 221 9.52 8.30 -12.94
CA GLN A 221 9.48 8.37 -14.40
C GLN A 221 8.15 7.85 -14.95
N GLY A 222 7.69 6.69 -14.49
CA GLY A 222 6.41 6.12 -14.91
C GLY A 222 5.23 7.03 -14.58
N LEU A 223 5.22 7.65 -13.41
CA LEU A 223 4.18 8.60 -13.01
C LEU A 223 4.07 9.82 -13.94
N VAL A 224 5.18 10.24 -14.56
CA VAL A 224 5.18 11.40 -15.46
C VAL A 224 4.90 11.01 -16.91
N SER A 225 5.24 9.78 -17.31
CA SER A 225 5.09 9.33 -18.71
C SER A 225 3.83 8.53 -19.00
N HIS A 226 3.10 8.06 -17.98
CA HIS A 226 1.95 7.18 -18.13
C HIS A 226 0.63 7.91 -17.80
N ASP A 227 -0.45 7.61 -18.55
CA ASP A 227 -1.77 8.23 -18.37
C ASP A 227 -2.33 8.05 -16.94
N GLY A 228 -2.04 6.89 -16.33
CA GLY A 228 -2.39 6.60 -14.94
C GLY A 228 -1.71 7.50 -13.90
N GLY A 229 -0.66 8.24 -14.29
CA GLY A 229 0.09 9.15 -13.43
C GLY A 229 -0.76 10.26 -12.81
N HIS A 230 -1.70 10.83 -13.59
CA HIS A 230 -2.60 11.87 -13.10
C HIS A 230 -3.50 11.37 -11.96
N LEU A 231 -4.04 10.15 -12.09
CA LEU A 231 -4.86 9.52 -11.05
C LEU A 231 -4.06 9.29 -9.77
N VAL A 232 -2.78 8.90 -9.89
CA VAL A 232 -1.92 8.79 -8.71
C VAL A 232 -1.65 10.17 -8.11
N GLY A 233 -1.44 11.20 -8.92
CA GLY A 233 -1.30 12.58 -8.48
C GLY A 233 -2.47 13.06 -7.61
N GLU A 234 -3.70 12.83 -8.06
CA GLU A 234 -4.92 13.15 -7.30
C GLU A 234 -4.97 12.43 -5.95
N VAL A 235 -4.66 11.13 -5.92
CA VAL A 235 -4.67 10.36 -4.67
C VAL A 235 -3.54 10.78 -3.74
N LEU A 236 -2.36 11.11 -4.27
CA LEU A 236 -1.26 11.67 -3.48
C LEU A 236 -1.67 12.99 -2.82
N LEU A 237 -2.43 13.86 -3.50
CA LEU A 237 -2.95 15.08 -2.87
C LEU A 237 -3.89 14.78 -1.71
N GLN A 238 -4.73 13.75 -1.83
CA GLN A 238 -5.57 13.30 -0.72
C GLN A 238 -4.73 12.80 0.46
N VAL A 239 -3.63 12.07 0.18
CA VAL A 239 -2.66 11.63 1.20
C VAL A 239 -1.96 12.82 1.86
N VAL A 240 -1.54 13.85 1.11
CA VAL A 240 -0.95 15.07 1.69
C VAL A 240 -1.96 15.79 2.58
N ASN A 241 -3.23 15.86 2.17
CA ASN A 241 -4.25 16.60 2.92
C ASN A 241 -4.73 15.88 4.19
N ARG A 242 -4.72 14.54 4.22
CA ARG A 242 -5.38 13.75 5.29
C ARG A 242 -4.52 12.64 5.91
N GLY A 243 -3.34 12.37 5.38
CA GLY A 243 -2.44 11.32 5.88
C GLY A 243 -1.80 11.68 7.22
N ASP A 244 -1.20 10.69 7.88
CA ASP A 244 -0.24 10.97 8.96
C ASP A 244 1.05 11.59 8.40
N GLU A 245 1.85 12.22 9.27
CA GLU A 245 3.06 12.96 8.88
C GLU A 245 4.05 12.13 8.05
N GLY A 246 4.19 10.84 8.35
CA GLY A 246 5.06 9.94 7.60
C GLY A 246 4.59 9.75 6.15
N ARG A 247 3.29 9.50 5.98
CA ARG A 247 2.65 9.37 4.65
C ARG A 247 2.63 10.71 3.90
N LYS A 248 2.29 11.82 4.56
CA LYS A 248 2.30 13.17 3.99
C LYS A 248 3.67 13.53 3.43
N SER A 249 4.73 13.43 4.26
CA SER A 249 6.11 13.72 3.85
C SER A 249 6.53 12.87 2.67
N ARG A 250 6.09 11.61 2.62
CA ARG A 250 6.38 10.70 1.50
C ARG A 250 5.66 11.10 0.21
N ALA A 251 4.38 11.42 0.30
CA ALA A 251 3.60 11.86 -0.85
C ALA A 251 4.15 13.17 -1.42
N LEU A 252 4.51 14.14 -0.57
CA LEU A 252 5.17 15.37 -0.99
C LEU A 252 6.50 15.13 -1.71
N LYS A 253 7.32 14.18 -1.22
CA LYS A 253 8.57 13.80 -1.91
C LYS A 253 8.33 13.19 -3.28
N ILE A 254 7.29 12.37 -3.43
CA ILE A 254 6.90 11.82 -4.75
C ILE A 254 6.45 12.96 -5.67
N LEU A 255 5.52 13.81 -5.22
CA LEU A 255 5.03 14.95 -6.01
C LEU A 255 6.18 15.86 -6.45
N THR A 256 7.05 16.26 -5.50
CA THR A 256 8.24 17.06 -5.80
C THR A 256 9.11 16.40 -6.86
N GLY A 257 9.45 15.12 -6.67
CA GLY A 257 10.30 14.37 -7.59
C GLY A 257 9.69 14.23 -8.99
N CYS A 258 8.37 14.11 -9.12
CA CYS A 258 7.70 14.09 -10.41
C CYS A 258 7.63 15.48 -11.06
N LEU A 259 7.33 16.54 -10.29
CA LEU A 259 7.22 17.91 -10.80
C LEU A 259 8.56 18.46 -11.31
N ASP A 260 9.68 17.99 -10.76
CA ASP A 260 11.03 18.35 -11.20
C ASP A 260 11.49 17.60 -12.48
N LEU A 261 10.76 16.58 -12.93
CA LEU A 261 11.09 15.83 -14.14
C LEU A 261 10.55 16.51 -15.42
N PRO A 262 11.15 16.27 -16.59
CA PRO A 262 10.58 16.67 -17.87
C PRO A 262 9.17 16.09 -18.07
N GLY A 263 8.19 16.94 -18.35
CA GLY A 263 6.77 16.55 -18.43
C GLY A 263 6.03 16.55 -17.09
N GLY A 264 6.73 16.79 -15.97
CA GLY A 264 6.16 16.83 -14.63
C GLY A 264 5.05 17.87 -14.45
N SER A 265 5.06 18.94 -15.24
CA SER A 265 4.00 19.96 -15.27
C SER A 265 2.63 19.42 -15.68
N CYS A 266 2.58 18.27 -16.35
CA CYS A 266 1.33 17.62 -16.71
C CYS A 266 0.77 16.80 -15.55
N LEU A 267 1.57 16.35 -14.58
CA LEU A 267 1.17 15.36 -13.56
C LEU A 267 -0.15 15.72 -12.87
N LEU A 268 -0.33 16.99 -12.48
CA LEU A 268 -1.55 17.47 -11.83
C LEU A 268 -2.37 18.30 -12.82
N TYR A 269 -3.69 18.14 -12.78
CA TYR A 269 -4.57 19.12 -13.42
C TYR A 269 -4.38 20.49 -12.78
N THR A 270 -4.73 21.55 -13.52
CA THR A 270 -4.54 22.92 -13.03
C THR A 270 -5.18 23.13 -11.66
N ASN A 271 -6.43 22.70 -11.47
CA ASN A 271 -7.12 22.84 -10.18
C ASN A 271 -6.43 22.08 -9.04
N ASP A 272 -5.92 20.88 -9.32
CA ASP A 272 -5.20 20.06 -8.34
C ASP A 272 -3.88 20.71 -7.92
N ALA A 273 -3.18 21.36 -8.86
CA ALA A 273 -2.02 22.18 -8.57
C ALA A 273 -2.35 23.38 -7.67
N LEU A 274 -3.52 24.02 -7.88
CA LEU A 274 -3.98 25.13 -7.02
C LEU A 274 -4.30 24.63 -5.61
N VAL A 275 -4.97 23.49 -5.49
CA VAL A 275 -5.27 22.84 -4.20
C VAL A 275 -3.98 22.48 -3.46
N LEU A 276 -2.94 22.03 -4.17
CA LEU A 276 -1.64 21.77 -3.54
C LEU A 276 -1.02 23.04 -2.94
N ILE A 277 -1.11 24.19 -3.63
CA ILE A 277 -0.67 25.48 -3.07
C ILE A 277 -1.44 25.81 -1.78
N GLU A 278 -2.76 25.62 -1.78
CA GLU A 278 -3.58 25.90 -0.60
C GLU A 278 -3.24 25.00 0.59
N ILE A 279 -2.97 23.72 0.33
CA ILE A 279 -2.49 22.79 1.36
C ILE A 279 -1.12 23.23 1.87
N LEU A 280 -0.15 23.52 0.99
CA LEU A 280 1.20 23.93 1.39
C LEU A 280 1.19 25.24 2.19
N LEU A 281 0.37 26.22 1.80
CA LEU A 281 0.21 27.48 2.52
C LEU A 281 -0.31 27.27 3.94
N ARG A 282 -1.17 26.27 4.15
CA ARG A 282 -1.69 25.89 5.47
C ARG A 282 -0.66 25.12 6.30
N GLU A 283 0.04 24.16 5.71
CA GLU A 283 0.90 23.23 6.46
C GLU A 283 2.30 23.81 6.75
N LEU A 284 2.87 24.65 5.87
CA LEU A 284 4.24 25.19 6.04
C LEU A 284 4.47 25.90 7.38
N PRO A 285 3.59 26.80 7.85
CA PRO A 285 3.73 27.40 9.18
C PRO A 285 3.65 26.38 10.32
N CYS A 286 2.83 25.33 10.16
CA CYS A 286 2.64 24.30 11.18
C CYS A 286 3.87 23.41 11.38
N VAL A 287 4.74 23.31 10.37
CA VAL A 287 5.97 22.50 10.42
C VAL A 287 7.24 23.33 10.55
N ALA A 288 7.13 24.65 10.76
CA ALA A 288 8.27 25.58 10.78
C ALA A 288 9.31 25.30 11.88
N GLU A 289 8.91 24.65 12.98
CA GLU A 289 9.82 24.27 14.06
C GLU A 289 10.65 23.00 13.74
N ASP A 290 10.21 22.19 12.76
CA ASP A 290 10.91 20.99 12.29
C ASP A 290 11.51 21.24 10.90
N ALA A 291 12.80 21.56 10.87
CA ALA A 291 13.52 21.87 9.63
C ALA A 291 13.42 20.75 8.57
N ALA A 292 13.41 19.48 8.97
CA ALA A 292 13.35 18.37 8.03
C ALA A 292 11.97 18.24 7.38
N SER A 293 10.91 18.42 8.17
CA SER A 293 9.54 18.42 7.65
C SER A 293 9.25 19.68 6.82
N PHE A 294 9.74 20.84 7.27
CA PHE A 294 9.63 22.09 6.54
C PHE A 294 10.28 22.00 5.16
N GLU A 295 11.51 21.48 5.08
CA GLU A 295 12.25 21.34 3.81
C GLU A 295 11.45 20.55 2.76
N VAL A 296 10.74 19.50 3.18
CA VAL A 296 9.93 18.67 2.27
C VAL A 296 8.77 19.47 1.67
N HIS A 297 8.07 20.25 2.49
CA HIS A 297 6.97 21.10 2.03
C HIS A 297 7.49 22.26 1.16
N ALA A 298 8.58 22.89 1.57
CA ALA A 298 9.22 24.00 0.87
C ALA A 298 9.72 23.59 -0.53
N LYS A 299 10.34 22.41 -0.65
CA LYS A 299 10.74 21.86 -1.95
C LYS A 299 9.55 21.56 -2.85
N CYS A 300 8.46 21.05 -2.29
CA CYS A 300 7.24 20.81 -3.05
C CYS A 300 6.63 22.12 -3.57
N LEU A 301 6.58 23.18 -2.73
CA LEU A 301 6.16 24.52 -3.12
C LEU A 301 7.01 25.08 -4.27
N LEU A 302 8.33 24.94 -4.17
CA LEU A 302 9.25 25.37 -5.22
C LEU A 302 9.03 24.61 -6.54
N ALA A 303 8.87 23.28 -6.46
CA ALA A 303 8.66 22.45 -7.64
C ALA A 303 7.32 22.76 -8.35
N ILE A 304 6.23 22.94 -7.59
CA ILE A 304 4.92 23.24 -8.19
C ILE A 304 4.87 24.65 -8.80
N THR A 305 5.50 25.64 -8.18
CA THR A 305 5.55 27.01 -8.72
C THR A 305 6.45 27.12 -9.93
N ARG A 306 7.52 26.31 -10.02
CA ARG A 306 8.35 26.17 -11.23
C ARG A 306 7.60 25.53 -12.38
N SER A 307 6.94 24.41 -12.12
CA SER A 307 6.30 23.59 -13.14
C SER A 307 4.94 24.11 -13.62
N SER A 308 4.22 24.90 -12.82
CA SER A 308 2.89 25.43 -13.16
C SER A 308 2.80 26.95 -13.00
N CYS A 309 2.56 27.66 -14.12
CA CYS A 309 2.35 29.10 -14.12
C CYS A 309 1.10 29.50 -13.32
N ALA A 310 0.02 28.71 -13.43
CA ALA A 310 -1.21 28.95 -12.67
C ALA A 310 -0.95 28.84 -11.15
N ALA A 311 -0.23 27.81 -10.71
CA ALA A 311 0.12 27.63 -9.30
C ALA A 311 1.04 28.74 -8.78
N ARG A 312 1.95 29.26 -9.62
CA ARG A 312 2.85 30.36 -9.25
C ARG A 312 2.13 31.67 -8.93
N VAL A 313 1.07 31.97 -9.68
CA VAL A 313 0.29 33.21 -9.52
C VAL A 313 -0.82 33.06 -8.48
N HIS A 314 -1.30 31.84 -8.25
CA HIS A 314 -2.38 31.58 -7.28
C HIS A 314 -1.95 31.89 -5.85
N ARG A 315 -2.66 32.83 -5.22
CA ARG A 315 -2.40 33.29 -3.83
C ARG A 315 -0.93 33.70 -3.60
N HIS A 316 -0.28 34.23 -4.64
CA HIS A 316 1.14 34.60 -4.61
C HIS A 316 1.48 35.51 -3.42
N ASP A 317 0.75 36.61 -3.24
CA ASP A 317 0.99 37.56 -2.15
C ASP A 317 0.87 36.91 -0.77
N GLU A 318 -0.08 35.99 -0.60
CA GLU A 318 -0.27 35.26 0.66
C GLU A 318 0.89 34.29 0.93
N VAL A 319 1.40 33.63 -0.12
CA VAL A 319 2.57 32.75 -0.01
C VAL A 319 3.81 33.56 0.38
N VAL A 320 4.05 34.70 -0.28
CA VAL A 320 5.19 35.58 0.02
C VAL A 320 5.08 36.13 1.44
N GLN A 321 3.91 36.59 1.85
CA GLN A 321 3.67 37.07 3.21
C GLN A 321 3.93 35.97 4.25
N MET A 322 3.37 34.78 4.05
CA MET A 322 3.55 33.64 4.96
C MET A 322 5.03 33.26 5.11
N LEU A 323 5.78 33.20 4.01
CA LEU A 323 7.22 32.90 4.05
C LEU A 323 8.01 34.02 4.74
N GLY A 324 7.60 35.29 4.56
CA GLY A 324 8.14 36.43 5.29
C GLY A 324 7.94 36.31 6.80
N ASP A 325 6.71 36.02 7.24
CA ASP A 325 6.37 35.85 8.65
C ASP A 325 7.18 34.71 9.29
N VAL A 326 7.26 33.55 8.62
CA VAL A 326 8.05 32.40 9.08
C VAL A 326 9.55 32.73 9.14
N ARG A 327 10.07 33.51 8.19
CA ARG A 327 11.46 33.96 8.16
C ARG A 327 11.81 34.89 9.31
N GLU A 328 10.90 35.80 9.68
CA GLU A 328 11.15 36.81 10.71
C GLU A 328 11.01 36.28 12.14
N ASP A 329 10.24 35.19 12.32
CA ASP A 329 10.07 34.56 13.62
C ASP A 329 11.38 33.91 14.11
N GLN A 330 11.97 34.51 15.14
CA GLN A 330 13.25 34.09 15.73
C GLN A 330 13.19 32.73 16.43
N ARG A 331 11.99 32.18 16.69
CA ARG A 331 11.82 30.83 17.24
C ARG A 331 12.14 29.75 16.22
N ASN A 332 12.03 30.05 14.93
CA ASN A 332 12.27 29.08 13.87
C ASN A 332 13.77 28.81 13.66
N PRO A 333 14.14 27.55 13.32
CA PRO A 333 15.52 27.19 13.00
C PRO A 333 16.13 28.09 11.90
N LEU A 334 17.44 28.30 11.96
CA LEU A 334 18.14 29.13 10.96
C LEU A 334 17.92 28.60 9.52
N ASP A 335 17.97 27.28 9.33
CA ASP A 335 17.81 26.63 8.03
C ASP A 335 16.42 26.88 7.42
N VAL A 336 15.38 26.91 8.26
CA VAL A 336 14.00 27.23 7.85
C VAL A 336 13.92 28.69 7.39
N ARG A 337 14.47 29.62 8.16
CA ARG A 337 14.49 31.04 7.82
C ARG A 337 15.27 31.34 6.54
N GLN A 338 16.39 30.64 6.33
CA GLN A 338 17.18 30.72 5.09
C GLN A 338 16.42 30.15 3.90
N THR A 339 15.73 29.02 4.08
CA THR A 339 14.89 28.42 3.03
C THR A 339 13.76 29.37 2.63
N CYS A 340 13.10 30.01 3.60
CA CYS A 340 12.08 31.03 3.33
C CYS A 340 12.64 32.21 2.54
N ALA A 341 13.82 32.73 2.91
CA ALA A 341 14.47 33.80 2.18
C ALA A 341 14.73 33.42 0.71
N HIS A 342 15.25 32.21 0.47
CA HIS A 342 15.50 31.72 -0.89
C HIS A 342 14.21 31.57 -1.71
N LEU A 343 13.14 31.08 -1.11
CA LEU A 343 11.85 30.95 -1.78
C LEU A 343 11.24 32.30 -2.14
N VAL A 344 11.30 33.28 -1.23
CA VAL A 344 10.81 34.64 -1.50
C VAL A 344 11.61 35.32 -2.62
N GLU A 345 12.92 35.12 -2.68
CA GLU A 345 13.74 35.64 -3.79
C GLU A 345 13.41 34.98 -5.14
N PHE A 346 12.91 33.75 -5.12
CA PHE A 346 12.54 33.02 -6.33
C PHE A 346 11.15 33.39 -6.87
N LEU A 347 10.19 33.65 -5.98
CA LEU A 347 8.79 33.92 -6.32
C LEU A 347 8.60 35.33 -6.88
#